data_AF-A0A0F9BB93-F1
#
_entry.id   AF-A0A0F9BB93-F1
#
_cell.length_a   1.000
_cell.length_b   1.000
_cell.length_c   1.000
_cell.angle_alpha   90.00
_cell.angle_beta   90.00
_cell.angle_gamma   90.00
#
_symmetry.space_group_name_H-M   'P 1'
#
loop_
_entity.id
_entity.type
_entity.pdbx_description
1 polymer ?
#
loop_
_entity_poly.entity_id
_entity_poly.type
_entity_poly.pdbx_seq_one_letter_code
_entity_poly.pdbx_strand_id
1 'polypeptide(L)'
;LLDLGHLKVTAQSLNFNAEEFIIQLKEKIVAIHLHENNSLVDNHEKFEKSDWIIEVSDKYFKNSKIPFVVESIFKNEMELEHLLRVFRNKFL
;
A
#
# COMPACT_ATOMS: atom_id res chain seq x y z
N LEU A 1 -0.58 -11.39 -5.70
CA LEU A 1 -0.14 -9.99 -5.51
C LEU A 1 -1.35 -9.21 -5.03
N LEU A 2 -1.23 -8.48 -3.93
CA LEU A 2 -2.26 -7.54 -3.48
C LEU A 2 -1.80 -6.12 -3.80
N ASP A 3 -2.65 -5.35 -4.48
CA ASP A 3 -2.48 -3.91 -4.62
C ASP A 3 -3.39 -3.19 -3.61
N LEU A 4 -2.78 -2.42 -2.70
CA LEU A 4 -3.53 -1.75 -1.64
C LEU A 4 -4.31 -0.53 -2.15
N GLY A 5 -3.79 0.19 -3.14
CA GLY A 5 -4.51 1.32 -3.72
C GLY A 5 -5.75 0.88 -4.51
N HIS A 6 -5.63 -0.20 -5.30
CA HIS A 6 -6.78 -0.82 -5.97
C HIS A 6 -7.82 -1.30 -4.96
N LEU A 7 -7.36 -1.97 -3.89
CA LEU A 7 -8.25 -2.45 -2.83
C LEU A 7 -9.00 -1.28 -2.18
N LYS A 8 -8.33 -0.15 -1.91
CA LYS A 8 -8.94 1.03 -1.32
C LYS A 8 -10.06 1.61 -2.20
N VAL A 9 -9.81 1.80 -3.49
CA VAL A 9 -10.82 2.26 -4.47
C VAL A 9 -11.96 1.27 -4.63
N THR A 10 -11.64 -0.02 -4.71
CA THR A 10 -12.63 -1.08 -4.93
C THR A 10 -13.53 -1.27 -3.71
N ALA A 11 -12.97 -1.22 -2.49
CA ALA A 11 -13.70 -1.28 -1.24
C ALA A 11 -14.70 -0.13 -1.10
N GLN A 12 -14.28 1.09 -1.43
CA GLN A 12 -15.16 2.25 -1.46
C GLN A 12 -16.26 2.11 -2.52
N SER A 13 -15.91 1.68 -3.73
CA SER A 13 -16.83 1.60 -4.88
C SER A 13 -17.90 0.52 -4.71
N LEU A 14 -17.52 -0.63 -4.14
CA LEU A 14 -18.40 -1.78 -3.94
C LEU A 14 -18.95 -1.89 -2.52
N ASN A 15 -18.62 -0.93 -1.65
CA ASN A 15 -19.07 -0.83 -0.26
C ASN A 15 -18.82 -2.12 0.56
N PHE A 16 -17.58 -2.60 0.56
CA PHE A 16 -17.13 -3.70 1.43
C PHE A 16 -15.93 -3.29 2.30
N ASN A 17 -15.64 -4.09 3.33
CA ASN A 17 -14.53 -3.82 4.24
C ASN A 17 -13.20 -4.35 3.67
N ALA A 18 -12.27 -3.44 3.37
CA ALA A 18 -10.95 -3.78 2.85
C ALA A 18 -10.11 -4.65 3.80
N GLU A 19 -10.19 -4.41 5.12
CA GLU A 19 -9.41 -5.15 6.11
C GLU A 19 -9.93 -6.58 6.29
N GLU A 20 -11.24 -6.80 6.21
CA GLU A 20 -11.84 -8.15 6.22
C GLU A 20 -11.36 -8.96 5.00
N PHE A 21 -11.32 -8.33 3.81
CA PHE A 21 -10.77 -8.95 2.60
C PHE A 21 -9.31 -9.37 2.80
N ILE A 22 -8.48 -8.48 3.39
CA ILE A 22 -7.09 -8.78 3.72
C ILE A 22 -7.00 -9.96 4.68
N ILE A 23 -7.78 -9.97 5.76
CA ILE A 23 -7.75 -11.05 6.76
C ILE A 23 -8.06 -12.42 6.13
N GLN A 24 -9.02 -12.48 5.20
CA GLN A 24 -9.40 -13.71 4.53
C GLN A 24 -8.33 -14.25 3.56
N LEU A 25 -7.49 -13.38 3.01
CA LEU A 25 -6.57 -13.72 1.93
C LEU A 25 -5.09 -13.58 2.28
N LYS A 26 -4.72 -13.01 3.44
CA LYS A 26 -3.33 -12.70 3.80
C LYS A 26 -2.33 -13.84 3.61
N GLU A 27 -2.73 -15.08 3.89
CA GLU A 27 -1.86 -16.27 3.72
C GLU A 27 -1.62 -16.64 2.25
N LYS A 28 -2.45 -16.14 1.33
CA LYS A 28 -2.32 -16.33 -0.13
C LYS A 28 -1.65 -15.13 -0.79
N ILE A 29 -1.42 -14.04 -0.07
CA ILE A 29 -0.78 -12.83 -0.59
C ILE A 29 0.73 -13.03 -0.54
N VAL A 30 1.35 -13.07 -1.72
CA VAL A 30 2.78 -13.35 -1.88
C VAL A 30 3.63 -12.11 -2.18
N ALA A 31 3.00 -10.95 -2.34
CA ALA A 31 3.63 -9.66 -2.62
C ALA A 31 2.59 -8.53 -2.44
N ILE A 32 3.07 -7.31 -2.20
CA ILE A 32 2.23 -6.11 -2.03
C ILE A 32 2.72 -4.96 -2.92
N HIS A 33 1.80 -4.33 -3.65
CA HIS A 33 2.02 -3.03 -4.29
C HIS A 33 1.58 -1.90 -3.35
N LEU A 34 2.40 -0.87 -3.28
CA LEU A 34 2.22 0.31 -2.45
C LEU A 34 2.15 1.56 -3.32
N HIS A 35 1.00 2.21 -3.27
CA HIS A 35 0.73 3.58 -3.68
C HIS A 35 -0.51 4.05 -2.94
N GLU A 36 -0.77 5.36 -2.96
CA GLU A 36 -1.95 5.93 -2.30
C GLU A 36 -2.90 6.58 -3.31
N ASN A 37 -4.14 6.75 -2.88
CA ASN A 37 -5.16 7.49 -3.59
C ASN A 37 -6.25 8.03 -2.64
N ASN A 38 -7.18 8.77 -3.24
CA ASN A 38 -8.33 9.37 -2.55
C ASN A 38 -9.55 8.44 -2.40
N SER A 39 -9.36 7.12 -2.60
CA SER A 39 -10.42 6.09 -2.61
C SER A 39 -11.44 6.18 -3.74
N LEU A 40 -11.33 7.14 -4.67
CA LEU A 40 -12.28 7.31 -5.77
C LEU A 40 -11.69 6.92 -7.12
N VAL A 41 -10.41 7.24 -7.33
CA VAL A 41 -9.68 6.97 -8.57
C VAL A 41 -8.32 6.42 -8.23
N ASP A 42 -7.86 5.49 -9.04
CA ASP A 42 -6.55 4.90 -8.93
C ASP A 42 -5.48 5.77 -9.61
N ASN A 43 -4.88 6.67 -8.84
CA ASN A 43 -3.93 7.67 -9.35
C ASN A 43 -2.46 7.32 -9.09
N HIS A 44 -2.17 6.21 -8.40
CA HIS A 44 -0.81 5.82 -8.02
C HIS A 44 -0.04 6.96 -7.32
N GLU A 45 -0.66 7.66 -6.38
CA GLU A 45 -0.02 8.78 -5.69
C GLU A 45 1.09 8.26 -4.74
N LYS A 46 2.04 9.15 -4.43
CA LYS A 46 3.03 8.90 -3.38
C LYS A 46 2.33 8.85 -2.02
N PHE A 47 2.95 8.15 -1.08
CA PHE A 47 2.41 7.96 0.27
C PHE A 47 3.33 8.49 1.36
N GLU A 48 2.74 8.80 2.50
CA GLU A 48 3.35 9.28 3.73
C GLU A 48 3.22 8.25 4.85
N LYS A 49 3.94 8.45 5.96
CA LYS A 49 4.00 7.48 7.08
C LYS A 49 2.65 7.17 7.74
N SER A 50 1.72 8.12 7.65
CA SER A 50 0.38 8.08 8.24
C SER A 50 -0.70 7.59 7.27
N ASP A 51 -0.34 7.29 6.02
CA ASP A 51 -1.32 6.88 5.04
C ASP A 51 -1.82 5.47 5.31
N TRP A 52 -3.08 5.23 4.93
CA TRP A 52 -3.80 4.00 5.23
C TRP A 52 -3.05 2.77 4.72
N ILE A 53 -2.47 2.85 3.52
CA ILE A 53 -1.71 1.75 2.93
C ILE A 53 -0.47 1.36 3.75
N ILE A 54 0.16 2.34 4.43
CA ILE A 54 1.28 2.10 5.34
C ILE A 54 0.80 1.49 6.65
N GLU A 55 -0.30 1.98 7.22
CA GLU A 55 -0.88 1.43 8.45
C GLU A 55 -1.32 -0.03 8.26
N VAL A 56 -2.00 -0.33 7.16
CA VAL A 56 -2.41 -1.68 6.78
C VAL A 56 -1.20 -2.58 6.55
N SER A 57 -0.18 -2.10 5.87
CA SER A 57 1.06 -2.85 5.65
C SER A 57 1.74 -3.22 6.97
N ASP A 58 1.84 -2.27 7.90
CA ASP A 58 2.43 -2.48 9.23
C ASP A 58 1.60 -3.48 10.05
N LYS A 59 0.27 -3.33 10.04
CA LYS A 59 -0.66 -4.16 10.81
C LYS A 59 -0.69 -5.62 10.35
N TYR A 60 -0.70 -5.87 9.04
CA TYR A 60 -0.95 -7.21 8.51
C TYR A 60 0.27 -7.91 7.94
N PHE A 61 1.30 -7.17 7.53
CA PHE A 61 2.37 -7.73 6.70
C PHE A 61 3.79 -7.40 7.17
N LYS A 62 3.99 -6.56 8.19
CA LYS A 62 5.33 -6.17 8.70
C LYS A 62 6.27 -7.35 8.98
N ASN A 63 5.73 -8.43 9.57
CA ASN A 63 6.52 -9.62 9.94
C ASN A 63 6.52 -10.69 8.84
N SER A 64 5.89 -10.42 7.70
CA SER A 64 5.89 -11.35 6.57
C SER A 64 7.19 -11.23 5.77
N LYS A 65 7.58 -12.28 5.06
CA LYS A 65 8.76 -12.29 4.18
C LYS A 65 8.43 -11.90 2.74
N ILE A 66 7.23 -11.36 2.50
CA ILE A 66 6.78 -11.03 1.16
C ILE A 66 7.35 -9.66 0.75
N PRO A 67 7.66 -9.46 -0.53
CA PRO A 67 8.16 -8.18 -1.02
C PRO A 67 7.07 -7.11 -1.03
N PHE A 68 7.49 -5.89 -0.70
CA PHE A 68 6.77 -4.65 -0.97
C PHE A 68 7.35 -3.98 -2.21
N VAL A 69 6.49 -3.57 -3.13
CA VAL A 69 6.84 -2.89 -4.37
C VAL A 69 6.20 -1.50 -4.35
N VAL A 70 7.01 -0.45 -4.49
CA VAL A 70 6.51 0.92 -4.64
C VAL A 70 6.08 1.12 -6.08
N GLU A 71 4.78 1.38 -6.29
CA GLU A 71 4.18 1.60 -7.62
C GLU A 71 3.50 2.98 -7.66
N SER A 72 4.26 4.02 -7.29
CA SER A 72 3.79 5.40 -7.29
C SER A 72 4.39 6.20 -8.45
N ILE A 73 3.65 7.22 -8.91
CA ILE A 73 4.11 8.19 -9.88
C ILE A 73 4.85 9.32 -9.14
N PHE A 74 6.07 9.61 -9.58
CA PHE A 74 6.91 10.68 -9.04
C PHE A 74 7.23 11.72 -10.10
N LYS A 75 7.35 12.99 -9.70
CA LYS A 75 7.73 14.06 -10.62
C LYS A 75 9.20 14.01 -11.00
N ASN A 76 10.03 13.48 -10.10
CA ASN A 76 11.47 13.36 -10.27
C ASN A 76 12.04 12.33 -9.29
N GLU A 77 13.30 11.99 -9.48
CA GLU A 77 14.04 11.03 -8.66
C GLU A 77 14.16 11.45 -7.18
N MET A 78 14.22 12.75 -6.88
CA MET A 78 14.34 13.22 -5.48
C MET A 78 13.11 12.88 -4.64
N GLU A 79 11.90 12.93 -5.24
CA GLU A 79 10.68 12.52 -4.53
C GLU A 79 10.69 11.02 -4.22
N LEU A 80 11.14 10.19 -5.16
CA LEU A 80 11.30 8.75 -4.94
C LEU A 80 12.31 8.48 -3.83
N GLU A 81 13.49 9.10 -3.89
CA GLU A 81 14.54 8.96 -2.87
C GLU A 81 14.05 9.38 -1.48
N HIS A 82 13.27 10.45 -1.40
CA HIS A 82 12.65 10.87 -0.14
C HIS A 82 11.71 9.80 0.42
N LEU A 83 10.80 9.28 -0.41
CA LEU A 83 9.86 8.24 -0.01
C LEU A 83 10.58 6.95 0.40
N LEU A 84 11.62 6.53 -0.34
CA LEU A 84 12.39 5.32 -0.01
C LEU A 84 13.11 5.45 1.33
N ARG A 85 13.61 6.64 1.69
CA ARG A 85 14.18 6.90 3.03
C ARG A 85 13.13 6.76 4.12
N VAL A 86 11.94 7.31 3.89
CA VAL A 86 10.80 7.21 4.80
C VAL A 86 10.38 5.75 5.01
N PHE A 87 10.27 5.00 3.91
CA PHE A 87 9.83 3.60 3.91
C PHE A 87 10.85 2.67 4.57
N ARG A 88 12.14 2.80 4.22
CA ARG A 88 13.22 2.01 4.82
C ARG A 88 13.21 2.11 6.34
N ASN A 89 13.13 3.31 6.90
CA ASN A 89 13.14 3.51 8.36
C ASN A 89 11.97 2.86 9.12
N LYS A 90 10.89 2.43 8.43
CA LYS A 90 9.70 1.84 9.07
C LYS A 90 9.62 0.32 8.87
N PHE A 91 10.13 -0.20 7.75
CA PHE A 91 9.98 -1.60 7.34
C PHE A 91 11.30 -2.38 7.21
N LEU A 92 12.46 -1.73 7.31
CA LEU A 92 13.81 -2.32 7.29
C LEU A 92 14.62 -1.85 8.51
#